data_AF-A0A146KHF6-F1
#
_entry.id   AF-A0A146KHF6-F1
#
_cell.length_a   1.000
_cell.length_b   1.000
_cell.length_c   1.000
_cell.angle_alpha   90.00
_cell.angle_beta   90.00
_cell.angle_gamma   90.00
#
_symmetry.space_group_name_H-M   'P 1'
#
loop_
_entity.id
_entity.type
_entity.pdbx_description
1 polymer ?
#
loop_
_entity_poly.entity_id
_entity_poly.type
_entity_poly.pdbx_seq_one_letter_code
_entity_poly.pdbx_strand_id
1 'polypeptide(L)'
;FTQYVHHQMVENNFSEVIFVARDGYTLEKAFKMLFKDMTAYYAYCPRIFLKQNREHFKNYIKTITQNTNFTAVDTITGSFSAQKVFEQSFEQRFKFIYWVVYGSQSKDYKHLEFSDNGTNNWDFMEFLMTSPEAPLEGLDDEYKPIFKERQEKEQIRSQLYLKVSQGELTYCELMQAIFGIYLPEINGESIVLFINNFLANNAEELPYLKQLYHACDAEHKKYRALF
;
A
#
# COMPACT_ATOMS: atom_id res chain seq x y z
N PHE A 1 -1.63 11.39 -0.11
CA PHE A 1 -2.42 10.15 0.03
C PHE A 1 -2.79 9.81 1.48
N THR A 2 -1.86 9.70 2.44
CA THR A 2 -2.22 9.38 3.85
C THR A 2 -3.18 10.40 4.48
N GLN A 3 -3.05 11.69 4.15
CA GLN A 3 -4.04 12.73 4.51
C GLN A 3 -5.44 12.45 3.96
N TYR A 4 -5.54 12.00 2.70
CA TYR A 4 -6.81 11.63 2.10
C TYR A 4 -7.42 10.41 2.80
N VAL A 5 -6.61 9.40 3.13
CA VAL A 5 -7.06 8.25 3.95
C VAL A 5 -7.62 8.74 5.29
N HIS A 6 -6.91 9.64 5.99
CA HIS A 6 -7.37 10.21 7.25
C HIS A 6 -8.70 10.96 7.10
N HIS A 7 -8.83 11.81 6.08
CA HIS A 7 -10.09 12.52 5.79
C HIS A 7 -11.25 11.55 5.57
N GLN A 8 -11.03 10.50 4.77
CA GLN A 8 -12.04 9.49 4.50
C GLN A 8 -12.41 8.67 5.74
N MET A 9 -11.47 8.43 6.66
CA MET A 9 -11.79 7.83 7.96
C MET A 9 -12.72 8.71 8.78
N VAL A 10 -12.42 10.01 8.89
CA VAL A 10 -13.26 10.97 9.64
C VAL A 10 -14.64 11.10 9.00
N GLU A 11 -14.71 11.34 7.69
CA GLU A 11 -15.96 11.55 6.94
C GLU A 11 -16.89 10.33 7.02
N ASN A 12 -16.32 9.13 6.98
CA ASN A 12 -17.09 7.88 7.00
C ASN A 12 -17.18 7.24 8.39
N ASN A 13 -16.67 7.93 9.42
CA ASN A 13 -16.66 7.46 10.82
C ASN A 13 -15.99 6.08 10.99
N PHE A 14 -14.89 5.82 10.29
CA PHE A 14 -14.07 4.62 10.51
C PHE A 14 -13.13 4.83 11.68
N SER A 15 -13.09 3.88 12.62
CA SER A 15 -12.21 3.95 13.79
C SER A 15 -10.78 3.49 13.50
N GLU A 16 -10.58 2.67 12.48
CA GLU A 16 -9.29 2.05 12.19
C GLU A 16 -9.05 1.87 10.69
N VAL A 17 -7.79 1.79 10.29
CA VAL A 17 -7.38 1.53 8.90
C VAL A 17 -6.39 0.38 8.81
N ILE A 18 -6.59 -0.50 7.84
CA ILE A 18 -5.67 -1.57 7.49
C ILE A 18 -4.99 -1.24 6.16
N PHE A 19 -3.69 -1.00 6.19
CA PHE A 19 -2.86 -0.87 5.00
C PHE A 19 -2.43 -2.25 4.51
N VAL A 20 -2.84 -2.60 3.29
CA VAL A 20 -2.63 -3.93 2.71
C VAL A 20 -1.21 -4.06 2.17
N ALA A 21 -0.57 -5.19 2.48
CA ALA A 21 0.73 -5.53 1.94
C ALA A 21 0.68 -5.78 0.42
N ARG A 22 1.70 -5.39 -0.35
CA ARG A 22 2.99 -4.86 0.14
C ARG A 22 3.04 -3.34 0.23
N ASP A 23 2.28 -2.66 -0.61
CA ASP A 23 2.35 -1.22 -0.88
C ASP A 23 1.86 -0.35 0.28
N GLY A 24 1.21 -0.97 1.28
CA GLY A 24 0.81 -0.32 2.51
C GLY A 24 1.95 -0.07 3.51
N TYR A 25 3.16 -0.58 3.29
CA TYR A 25 4.18 -0.69 4.34
C TYR A 25 4.67 0.67 4.87
N THR A 26 5.20 1.55 4.01
CA THR A 26 5.64 2.87 4.49
C THR A 26 4.45 3.81 4.70
N LEU A 27 3.35 3.61 3.96
CA LEU A 27 2.12 4.38 4.16
C LEU A 27 1.58 4.22 5.59
N GLU A 28 1.57 3.01 6.12
CA GLU A 28 1.13 2.72 7.49
C GLU A 28 1.98 3.47 8.53
N LYS A 29 3.31 3.39 8.39
CA LYS A 29 4.24 4.07 9.31
C LYS A 29 4.11 5.58 9.25
N ALA A 30 4.05 6.13 8.03
CA ALA A 30 3.83 7.56 7.82
C ALA A 30 2.49 8.00 8.38
N PHE A 31 1.43 7.20 8.20
CA PHE A 31 0.11 7.49 8.74
C PHE A 31 0.13 7.55 10.28
N LYS A 32 0.71 6.55 10.96
CA LYS A 32 0.84 6.55 12.43
C LYS A 32 1.63 7.74 12.96
N MET A 33 2.63 8.18 12.21
CA MET A 33 3.47 9.31 12.60
C MET A 33 2.70 10.63 12.52
N LEU A 34 1.93 10.82 11.44
CA LEU A 34 1.21 12.05 11.13
C LEU A 34 -0.15 12.16 11.85
N PHE A 35 -0.84 11.04 12.08
CA PHE A 35 -2.21 10.97 12.61
C PHE A 35 -2.28 10.09 13.86
N LYS A 36 -1.81 10.61 14.99
CA LYS A 36 -1.69 9.87 16.26
C LYS A 36 -3.02 9.58 16.95
N ASP A 37 -4.09 10.22 16.51
CA ASP A 37 -5.47 10.04 16.99
C ASP A 37 -6.18 8.85 16.32
N MET A 38 -5.63 8.34 15.21
CA MET A 38 -6.18 7.22 14.47
C MET A 38 -5.36 5.94 14.67
N THR A 39 -6.04 4.80 14.61
CA THR A 39 -5.38 3.48 14.70
C THR A 39 -5.17 2.92 13.30
N ALA A 40 -3.94 2.51 13.01
CA ALA A 40 -3.56 1.91 11.74
C ALA A 40 -2.85 0.56 11.94
N TYR A 41 -3.02 -0.33 10.97
CA TYR A 41 -2.37 -1.64 10.95
C TYR A 41 -1.80 -1.93 9.57
N TYR A 42 -0.79 -2.78 9.53
CA TYR A 42 -0.27 -3.39 8.31
C TYR A 42 -0.72 -4.85 8.26
N ALA A 43 -1.36 -5.27 7.17
CA ALA A 43 -1.87 -6.64 7.04
C ALA A 43 -1.53 -7.27 5.69
N TYR A 44 -1.23 -8.56 5.72
CA TYR A 44 -0.98 -9.36 4.54
C TYR A 44 -2.29 -9.83 3.90
N CYS A 45 -2.40 -9.69 2.58
CA CYS A 45 -3.55 -10.22 1.83
C CYS A 45 -3.08 -11.13 0.67
N PRO A 46 -2.42 -12.27 0.96
CA PRO A 46 -2.00 -13.21 -0.07
C PRO A 46 -3.21 -13.70 -0.87
N ARG A 47 -3.03 -13.82 -2.18
CA ARG A 47 -4.09 -14.26 -3.11
C ARG A 47 -4.61 -15.67 -2.82
N ILE A 48 -3.87 -16.46 -2.04
CA ILE A 48 -4.34 -17.79 -1.60
C ILE A 48 -5.65 -17.69 -0.82
N PHE A 49 -5.92 -16.57 -0.14
CA PHE A 49 -7.18 -16.36 0.59
C PHE A 49 -8.41 -16.31 -0.31
N LEU A 50 -8.28 -16.00 -1.61
CA LEU A 50 -9.39 -16.12 -2.56
C LEU A 50 -9.85 -17.58 -2.76
N LYS A 51 -8.98 -18.55 -2.45
CA LYS A 51 -9.24 -19.98 -2.60
C LYS A 51 -9.46 -20.69 -1.26
N GLN A 52 -9.20 -20.02 -0.14
CA GLN A 52 -9.32 -20.60 1.20
C GLN A 52 -10.67 -20.27 1.85
N ASN A 53 -10.91 -20.85 3.02
CA ASN A 53 -12.11 -20.59 3.81
C ASN A 53 -12.12 -19.13 4.30
N ARG A 54 -13.24 -18.44 4.06
CA ARG A 54 -13.54 -17.07 4.53
C ARG A 54 -13.30 -16.88 6.03
N GLU A 55 -13.62 -17.89 6.84
CA GLU A 55 -13.40 -17.84 8.29
C GLU A 55 -11.91 -17.79 8.65
N HIS A 56 -11.03 -18.39 7.83
CA HIS A 56 -9.60 -18.37 8.11
C HIS A 56 -9.02 -16.95 7.93
N PHE A 57 -9.40 -16.23 6.86
CA PHE A 57 -8.99 -14.82 6.70
C PHE A 57 -9.62 -13.90 7.75
N LYS A 58 -10.89 -14.10 8.07
CA LYS A 58 -11.57 -13.36 9.15
C LYS A 58 -10.86 -13.54 10.49
N ASN A 59 -10.46 -14.77 10.82
CA ASN A 59 -9.72 -15.06 12.06
C ASN A 59 -8.32 -14.44 12.04
N TYR A 60 -7.63 -14.45 10.90
CA TYR A 60 -6.38 -13.71 10.73
C TYR A 60 -6.55 -12.23 11.05
N ILE A 61 -7.52 -11.55 10.43
CA ILE A 61 -7.75 -10.12 10.69
C ILE A 61 -8.15 -9.87 12.15
N LYS A 62 -8.86 -10.81 12.80
CA LYS A 62 -9.14 -10.73 14.25
C LYS A 62 -7.88 -10.75 15.12
N THR A 63 -6.78 -11.33 14.65
CA THR A 63 -5.49 -11.24 15.37
C THR A 63 -4.90 -9.81 15.31
N ILE A 64 -5.29 -9.02 14.31
CA ILE A 64 -4.86 -7.64 14.11
C ILE A 64 -5.80 -6.67 14.81
N THR A 65 -7.11 -6.82 14.63
CA THR A 65 -8.13 -5.98 15.27
C THR A 65 -9.41 -6.74 15.59
N GLN A 66 -9.96 -6.48 16.78
CA GLN A 66 -11.29 -6.96 17.20
C GLN A 66 -12.41 -6.01 16.75
N ASN A 67 -12.05 -4.81 16.28
CA ASN A 67 -13.00 -3.82 15.81
C ASN A 67 -13.57 -4.25 14.47
N THR A 68 -14.85 -3.98 14.27
CA THR A 68 -15.54 -4.28 13.02
C THR A 68 -15.65 -3.02 12.15
N ASN A 69 -15.49 -1.84 12.73
CA ASN A 69 -15.57 -0.56 12.04
C ASN A 69 -14.19 -0.08 11.57
N PHE A 70 -13.70 -0.67 10.49
CA PHE A 70 -12.43 -0.31 9.88
C PHE A 70 -12.56 -0.12 8.36
N THR A 71 -11.57 0.55 7.79
CA THR A 71 -11.36 0.65 6.34
C THR A 71 -10.08 -0.09 5.95
N ALA A 72 -9.91 -0.37 4.66
CA ALA A 72 -8.69 -0.96 4.13
C ALA A 72 -8.15 -0.12 2.96
N VAL A 73 -6.83 -0.04 2.88
CA VAL A 73 -6.10 0.71 1.86
C VAL A 73 -5.28 -0.26 1.03
N ASP A 74 -5.46 -0.21 -0.28
CA ASP A 74 -4.62 -0.88 -1.27
C ASP A 74 -4.33 0.16 -2.36
N THR A 75 -3.14 0.18 -2.96
CA THR A 75 -2.73 1.38 -3.71
C THR A 75 -3.29 1.39 -5.13
N ILE A 76 -3.29 0.23 -5.79
CA ILE A 76 -3.77 0.06 -7.15
C ILE A 76 -4.65 -1.16 -7.26
N THR A 77 -5.70 -1.10 -8.08
CA THR A 77 -6.41 -2.32 -8.44
C THR A 77 -6.95 -2.32 -9.85
N GLY A 78 -6.91 -3.49 -10.50
CA GLY A 78 -7.64 -3.76 -11.74
C GLY A 78 -8.67 -4.89 -11.63
N SER A 79 -8.60 -5.65 -10.53
CA SER A 79 -9.43 -6.85 -10.33
C SER A 79 -10.00 -6.96 -8.92
N PHE A 80 -9.77 -5.96 -8.07
CA PHE A 80 -10.28 -5.88 -6.70
C PHE A 80 -9.92 -7.11 -5.84
N SER A 81 -8.75 -7.72 -6.09
CA SER A 81 -8.40 -9.00 -5.46
C SER A 81 -8.37 -8.94 -3.93
N ALA A 82 -7.79 -7.89 -3.34
CA ALA A 82 -7.81 -7.68 -1.89
C ALA A 82 -9.23 -7.42 -1.38
N GLN A 83 -9.97 -6.49 -2.00
CA GLN A 83 -11.34 -6.19 -1.61
C GLN A 83 -12.26 -7.42 -1.66
N LYS A 84 -12.13 -8.28 -2.69
CA LYS A 84 -12.85 -9.55 -2.78
C LYS A 84 -12.62 -10.45 -1.56
N VAL A 85 -11.38 -10.56 -1.07
CA VAL A 85 -11.06 -11.36 0.12
C VAL A 85 -11.76 -10.79 1.36
N PHE A 86 -11.72 -9.48 1.55
CA PHE A 86 -12.37 -8.82 2.67
C PHE A 86 -13.90 -8.92 2.61
N GLU A 87 -14.53 -8.58 1.48
CA GLU A 87 -15.99 -8.64 1.33
C GLU A 87 -16.54 -10.07 1.43
N GLN A 88 -15.76 -11.08 1.05
CA GLN A 88 -16.15 -12.48 1.27
C GLN A 88 -16.09 -12.88 2.74
N SER A 89 -15.23 -12.24 3.53
CA SER A 89 -14.95 -12.62 4.93
C SER A 89 -15.76 -11.84 5.95
N PHE A 90 -16.30 -10.69 5.56
CA PHE A 90 -17.05 -9.81 6.43
C PHE A 90 -18.33 -9.30 5.78
N GLU A 91 -19.43 -9.32 6.54
CA GLU A 91 -20.78 -8.97 6.05
C GLU A 91 -21.06 -7.46 6.06
N GLN A 92 -20.26 -6.69 6.78
CA GLN A 92 -20.42 -5.26 6.94
C GLN A 92 -19.95 -4.47 5.71
N ARG A 93 -20.52 -3.27 5.51
CA ARG A 93 -20.14 -2.40 4.40
C ARG A 93 -18.73 -1.85 4.64
N PHE A 94 -17.77 -2.41 3.93
CA PHE A 94 -16.42 -1.85 3.80
C PHE A 94 -16.36 -0.87 2.64
N LYS A 95 -15.53 0.16 2.80
CA LYS A 95 -15.03 0.95 1.67
C LYS A 95 -13.55 0.71 1.61
N PHE A 96 -13.07 0.13 0.51
CA PHE A 96 -11.64 0.17 0.23
C PHE A 96 -11.26 1.57 -0.25
N ILE A 97 -10.07 2.01 0.12
CA ILE A 97 -9.49 3.26 -0.36
C ILE A 97 -8.33 2.91 -1.27
N TYR A 98 -8.41 3.40 -2.51
CA TYR A 98 -7.40 3.22 -3.53
C TYR A 98 -6.70 4.53 -3.87
N TRP A 99 -5.44 4.44 -4.33
CA TRP A 99 -4.86 5.57 -5.04
C TRP A 99 -5.56 5.74 -6.37
N VAL A 100 -5.55 4.68 -7.19
CA VAL A 100 -6.13 4.63 -8.53
C VAL A 100 -6.75 3.26 -8.80
N VAL A 101 -7.87 3.26 -9.51
CA VAL A 101 -8.50 2.05 -10.02
C VAL A 101 -8.40 2.01 -11.54
N TYR A 102 -8.00 0.85 -12.05
CA TYR A 102 -7.97 0.56 -13.48
C TYR A 102 -9.05 -0.43 -13.88
N GLY A 103 -9.51 -0.34 -15.12
CA GLY A 103 -10.43 -1.32 -15.71
C GLY A 103 -11.91 -1.08 -15.35
N SER A 104 -12.78 -1.87 -15.97
CA SER A 104 -14.24 -1.65 -15.96
C SER A 104 -14.96 -2.21 -14.74
N GLN A 105 -14.29 -2.98 -13.88
CA GLN A 105 -14.89 -3.62 -12.69
C GLN A 105 -15.16 -2.64 -11.54
N SER A 106 -14.77 -1.37 -11.66
CA SER A 106 -15.01 -0.36 -10.62
C SER A 106 -16.49 -0.23 -10.24
N LYS A 107 -17.40 -0.49 -11.18
CA LYS A 107 -18.86 -0.42 -10.94
C LYS A 107 -19.39 -1.51 -10.01
N ASP A 108 -18.65 -2.61 -9.84
CA ASP A 108 -19.12 -3.77 -9.08
C ASP A 108 -18.79 -3.68 -7.58
N TYR A 109 -17.89 -2.77 -7.20
CA TYR A 109 -17.34 -2.66 -5.85
C TYR A 109 -17.53 -1.25 -5.29
N LYS A 110 -17.91 -1.15 -4.02
CA LYS A 110 -17.95 0.15 -3.34
C LYS A 110 -16.55 0.49 -2.83
N HIS A 111 -15.99 1.58 -3.32
CA HIS A 111 -14.64 2.00 -2.99
C HIS A 111 -14.52 3.53 -3.09
N LEU A 112 -13.38 4.03 -2.64
CA LEU A 112 -12.99 5.44 -2.67
C LEU A 112 -11.69 5.54 -3.46
N GLU A 113 -11.58 6.55 -4.31
CA GLU A 113 -10.41 6.78 -5.16
C GLU A 113 -9.80 8.13 -4.82
N PHE A 114 -8.48 8.17 -4.68
CA PHE A 114 -7.74 9.40 -4.42
C PHE A 114 -7.47 10.20 -5.71
N SER A 115 -7.24 9.51 -6.82
CA SER A 115 -6.87 10.11 -8.10
C SER A 115 -7.39 9.28 -9.25
N ASP A 116 -7.92 9.96 -10.27
CA ASP A 116 -8.34 9.32 -11.53
C ASP A 116 -7.14 8.86 -12.38
N ASN A 117 -5.93 9.32 -12.06
CA ASN A 117 -4.72 9.05 -12.82
C ASN A 117 -3.57 8.54 -11.93
N GLY A 118 -2.84 7.57 -12.46
CA GLY A 118 -1.53 7.17 -11.95
C GLY A 118 -0.39 8.04 -12.53
N THR A 119 0.83 7.75 -12.11
CA THR A 119 2.04 8.36 -12.67
C THR A 119 2.38 7.75 -14.04
N ASN A 120 3.27 8.39 -14.80
CA ASN A 120 3.79 7.84 -16.06
C ASN A 120 4.58 6.54 -15.88
N ASN A 121 5.00 6.25 -14.64
CA ASN A 121 5.69 5.04 -14.25
C ASN A 121 5.16 4.60 -12.87
N TRP A 122 4.09 3.80 -12.90
CA TRP A 122 3.47 3.29 -11.68
C TRP A 122 4.39 2.35 -10.90
N ASP A 123 5.28 1.63 -11.58
CA ASP A 123 6.23 0.72 -10.91
C ASP A 123 7.18 1.48 -9.99
N PHE A 124 7.61 2.68 -10.39
CA PHE A 124 8.36 3.56 -9.51
C PHE A 124 7.51 4.03 -8.32
N MET A 125 6.23 4.36 -8.54
CA MET A 125 5.33 4.73 -7.46
C MET A 125 5.14 3.57 -6.46
N GLU A 126 4.93 2.34 -6.93
CA GLU A 126 4.87 1.13 -6.08
C GLU A 126 6.16 0.97 -5.29
N PHE A 127 7.32 1.16 -5.94
CA PHE A 127 8.60 1.06 -5.27
C PHE A 127 8.75 2.03 -4.10
N LEU A 128 8.19 3.25 -4.16
CA LEU A 128 8.23 4.20 -3.05
C LEU A 128 7.43 3.72 -1.83
N MET A 129 6.36 2.95 -2.04
CA MET A 129 5.46 2.55 -0.95
C MET A 129 5.51 1.07 -0.56
N THR A 130 6.33 0.26 -1.25
CA THR A 130 6.43 -1.19 -1.06
C THR A 130 7.03 -1.62 0.29
N SER A 131 7.27 -2.92 0.48
CA SER A 131 7.89 -3.50 1.67
C SER A 131 9.31 -4.03 1.38
N PRO A 132 10.27 -3.95 2.33
CA PRO A 132 11.57 -4.62 2.22
C PRO A 132 11.46 -6.14 2.45
N GLU A 133 10.25 -6.65 2.69
CA GLU A 133 10.00 -8.08 2.86
C GLU A 133 10.11 -8.82 1.53
N ALA A 134 10.45 -10.11 1.64
CA ALA A 134 10.39 -11.02 0.52
C ALA A 134 8.93 -11.20 0.04
N PRO A 135 8.71 -11.67 -1.19
CA PRO A 135 7.37 -12.02 -1.66
C PRO A 135 6.66 -12.98 -0.70
N LEU A 136 5.42 -12.67 -0.38
CA LEU A 136 4.60 -13.50 0.50
C LEU A 136 4.10 -14.75 -0.24
N GLU A 137 4.21 -15.90 0.40
CA GLU A 137 3.64 -17.16 -0.07
C GLU A 137 2.27 -17.44 0.56
N GLY A 138 2.15 -17.21 1.86
CA GLY A 138 0.93 -17.42 2.64
C GLY A 138 1.13 -17.07 4.10
N LEU A 139 0.21 -17.53 4.95
CA LEU A 139 0.38 -17.50 6.40
C LEU A 139 0.42 -18.95 6.93
N ASP A 140 1.11 -19.17 8.05
CA ASP A 140 1.07 -20.44 8.79
C ASP A 140 -0.20 -20.57 9.66
N ASP A 141 -0.33 -21.68 10.39
CA ASP A 141 -1.47 -21.96 11.26
C ASP A 141 -1.61 -20.97 12.44
N GLU A 142 -0.52 -20.26 12.79
CA GLU A 142 -0.50 -19.19 13.79
C GLU A 142 -0.64 -17.79 13.16
N TYR A 143 -0.97 -17.74 11.87
CA TYR A 143 -1.10 -16.52 11.07
C TYR A 143 0.18 -15.71 10.88
N LYS A 144 1.36 -16.32 11.04
CA LYS A 144 2.65 -15.68 10.75
C LYS A 144 2.95 -15.76 9.25
N PRO A 145 3.57 -14.72 8.66
CA PRO A 145 3.85 -14.71 7.23
C PRO A 145 4.90 -15.76 6.84
N ILE A 146 4.58 -16.53 5.81
CA ILE A 146 5.52 -17.43 5.12
C ILE A 146 6.00 -16.70 3.87
N PHE A 147 7.30 -16.46 3.80
CA PHE A 147 7.92 -15.76 2.68
C PHE A 147 8.61 -16.72 1.73
N LYS A 148 8.59 -16.39 0.43
CA LYS A 148 9.38 -17.05 -0.59
C LYS A 148 10.86 -16.73 -0.41
N GLU A 149 11.72 -17.60 -0.95
CA GLU A 149 13.16 -17.34 -1.02
C GLU A 149 13.46 -16.08 -1.85
N ARG A 150 14.40 -15.27 -1.36
CA ARG A 150 14.79 -14.02 -2.03
C ARG A 150 15.74 -14.31 -3.19
N GLN A 151 15.28 -14.04 -4.39
CA GLN A 151 16.18 -13.89 -5.54
C GLN A 151 17.07 -12.66 -5.36
N GLU A 152 18.26 -12.66 -5.99
CA GLU A 152 19.25 -11.58 -5.90
C GLU A 152 18.64 -10.18 -6.14
N LYS A 153 17.78 -10.06 -7.16
CA LYS A 153 17.06 -8.82 -7.48
C LYS A 153 16.17 -8.32 -6.34
N GLU A 154 15.46 -9.22 -5.65
CA GLU A 154 14.65 -8.86 -4.48
C GLU A 154 15.52 -8.46 -3.28
N GLN A 155 16.71 -9.06 -3.13
CA GLN A 155 17.65 -8.67 -2.06
C GLN A 155 18.14 -7.24 -2.26
N ILE A 156 18.57 -6.88 -3.47
CA ILE A 156 19.01 -5.52 -3.82
C ILE A 156 17.88 -4.52 -3.58
N ARG A 157 16.68 -4.80 -4.12
CA ARG A 157 15.49 -3.95 -3.93
C ARG A 157 15.18 -3.74 -2.44
N SER A 158 15.17 -4.82 -1.66
CA SER A 158 14.84 -4.78 -0.22
C SER A 158 15.84 -3.94 0.59
N GLN A 159 17.14 -4.10 0.32
CA GLN A 159 18.19 -3.35 1.00
C GLN A 159 18.15 -1.86 0.66
N LEU A 160 17.93 -1.52 -0.62
CA LEU A 160 17.78 -0.13 -1.03
C LEU A 160 16.52 0.49 -0.43
N TYR A 161 15.41 -0.26 -0.45
CA TYR A 161 14.12 0.25 0.02
C TYR A 161 14.14 0.67 1.49
N LEU A 162 14.92 0.00 2.34
CA LEU A 162 15.10 0.43 3.74
C LEU A 162 15.61 1.87 3.85
N LYS A 163 16.51 2.29 2.95
CA LYS A 163 17.02 3.67 2.92
C LYS A 163 15.97 4.66 2.41
N VAL A 164 15.20 4.26 1.39
CA VAL A 164 14.10 5.06 0.84
C VAL A 164 13.04 5.30 1.91
N SER A 165 12.55 4.22 2.54
CA SER A 165 11.58 4.28 3.64
C SER A 165 12.08 5.14 4.80
N GLN A 166 13.36 5.04 5.17
CA GLN A 166 13.94 5.91 6.21
C GLN A 166 13.90 7.39 5.81
N GLY A 167 14.21 7.72 4.55
CA GLY A 167 14.12 9.08 4.04
C GLY A 167 12.68 9.62 4.06
N GLU A 168 11.72 8.81 3.63
CA GLU A 168 10.29 9.14 3.64
C GLU A 168 9.77 9.40 5.06
N LEU A 169 10.17 8.59 6.03
CA LEU A 169 9.81 8.79 7.44
C LEU A 169 10.49 10.02 8.03
N THR A 170 11.75 10.26 7.70
CA THR A 170 12.46 11.49 8.11
C THR A 170 11.75 12.74 7.57
N TYR A 171 11.27 12.69 6.32
CA TYR A 171 10.45 13.76 5.76
C TYR A 171 9.13 13.94 6.54
N CYS A 172 8.44 12.86 6.91
CA CYS A 172 7.22 12.93 7.72
C CYS A 172 7.49 13.56 9.10
N GLU A 173 8.61 13.24 9.75
CA GLU A 173 9.03 13.87 11.01
C GLU A 173 9.23 15.37 10.86
N LEU A 174 9.90 15.80 9.78
CA LEU A 174 10.11 17.21 9.47
C LEU A 174 8.77 17.93 9.22
N MET A 175 7.87 17.31 8.47
CA MET A 175 6.53 17.87 8.22
C MET A 175 5.76 18.05 9.52
N GLN A 176 5.78 17.04 10.40
CA GLN A 176 5.15 17.10 11.70
C GLN A 176 5.77 18.18 12.61
N ALA A 177 7.09 18.34 12.56
CA ALA A 177 7.81 19.34 13.36
C ALA A 177 7.52 20.77 12.90
N ILE A 178 7.40 21.00 11.59
CA ILE A 178 7.17 22.32 11.00
C ILE A 178 5.70 22.73 11.11
N PHE A 179 4.79 21.83 10.72
CA PHE A 179 3.38 22.15 10.54
C PHE A 179 2.48 21.66 11.67
N GLY A 180 2.91 20.69 12.48
CA GLY A 180 2.11 20.13 13.56
C GLY A 180 0.78 19.58 13.05
N ILE A 181 -0.34 20.08 13.58
CA ILE A 181 -1.70 19.71 13.15
C ILE A 181 -2.14 20.38 11.85
N TYR A 182 -1.38 21.36 11.35
CA TYR A 182 -1.69 22.15 10.15
C TYR A 182 -0.93 21.63 8.93
N LEU A 183 -0.84 20.31 8.76
CA LEU A 183 -0.14 19.69 7.63
C LEU A 183 -0.73 20.22 6.31
N PRO A 184 0.12 20.64 5.34
CA PRO A 184 -0.38 21.15 4.07
C PRO A 184 -1.04 20.03 3.28
N GLU A 185 -2.22 20.30 2.72
CA GLU A 185 -2.93 19.35 1.90
C GLU A 185 -2.28 19.24 0.51
N ILE A 186 -1.94 18.02 0.10
CA ILE A 186 -1.36 17.74 -1.21
C ILE A 186 -2.31 16.81 -1.98
N ASN A 187 -2.91 17.33 -3.04
CA ASN A 187 -3.84 16.58 -3.89
C ASN A 187 -3.10 15.58 -4.81
N GLY A 188 -3.86 14.63 -5.37
CA GLY A 188 -3.30 13.58 -6.23
C GLY A 188 -2.59 14.10 -7.47
N GLU A 189 -3.14 15.13 -8.12
CA GLU A 189 -2.54 15.77 -9.30
C GLU A 189 -1.14 16.32 -9.00
N SER A 190 -0.98 17.00 -7.87
CA SER A 190 0.32 17.58 -7.46
C SER A 190 1.36 16.49 -7.23
N ILE A 191 0.97 15.36 -6.63
CA ILE A 191 1.90 14.24 -6.42
C ILE A 191 2.27 13.59 -7.76
N VAL A 192 1.28 13.37 -8.64
CA VAL A 192 1.52 12.81 -9.99
C VAL A 192 2.47 13.71 -10.79
N LEU A 193 2.24 15.03 -10.79
CA LEU A 193 3.11 15.99 -11.46
C LEU A 193 4.53 15.99 -10.88
N PHE A 194 4.66 15.96 -9.55
CA PHE A 194 5.96 15.90 -8.88
C PHE A 194 6.74 14.66 -9.30
N ILE A 195 6.13 13.47 -9.22
CA ILE A 195 6.79 12.22 -9.61
C ILE A 195 7.15 12.22 -11.09
N ASN A 196 6.24 12.65 -11.97
CA ASN A 196 6.52 12.72 -13.40
C ASN A 196 7.64 13.71 -13.72
N ASN A 197 7.70 14.85 -13.04
CA ASN A 197 8.77 15.83 -13.19
C ASN A 197 10.11 15.29 -12.67
N PHE A 198 10.10 14.60 -11.52
CA PHE A 198 11.28 13.94 -10.98
C PHE A 198 11.87 12.96 -12.01
N LEU A 199 11.04 12.09 -12.57
CA LEU A 199 11.45 11.08 -13.55
C LEU A 199 12.01 11.70 -14.85
N ALA A 200 11.45 12.83 -15.28
CA ALA A 200 11.87 13.50 -16.51
C ALA A 200 13.20 14.26 -16.38
N ASN A 201 13.54 14.75 -15.18
CA ASN A 201 14.66 15.70 -15.01
C ASN A 201 15.84 15.15 -14.20
N ASN A 202 15.69 14.03 -13.48
CA ASN A 202 16.77 13.48 -12.63
C ASN A 202 17.63 12.46 -13.39
N ALA A 203 18.20 12.88 -14.52
CA ALA A 203 18.97 12.01 -15.42
C ALA A 203 20.17 11.31 -14.73
N GLU A 204 20.74 11.94 -13.70
CA GLU A 204 21.86 11.41 -12.92
C GLU A 204 21.46 10.23 -12.01
N GLU A 205 20.20 10.20 -11.55
CA GLU A 205 19.69 9.14 -10.66
C GLU A 205 19.16 7.93 -11.44
N LEU A 206 18.72 8.13 -12.68
CA LEU A 206 18.12 7.08 -13.52
C LEU A 206 19.01 5.82 -13.68
N PRO A 207 20.35 5.89 -13.83
CA PRO A 207 21.19 4.69 -13.92
C PRO A 207 21.16 3.81 -12.66
N TYR A 208 20.98 4.40 -11.48
CA TYR A 208 20.85 3.64 -10.23
C TYR A 208 19.45 3.03 -10.12
N LEU A 209 18.42 3.79 -10.48
CA LEU A 209 17.05 3.31 -10.45
C LEU A 209 16.77 2.20 -11.49
N LYS A 210 17.48 2.21 -12.63
CA LYS A 210 17.45 1.13 -13.65
C LYS A 210 17.99 -0.21 -13.17
N GLN A 211 18.75 -0.23 -12.08
CA GLN A 211 19.25 -1.47 -11.48
C GLN A 211 18.17 -2.14 -10.61
N LEU A 212 17.07 -1.45 -10.33
CA LEU A 212 15.97 -1.98 -9.57
C LEU A 212 15.02 -2.74 -10.47
N TYR A 213 14.64 -3.91 -9.98
CA TYR A 213 13.65 -4.76 -10.61
C TYR A 213 12.52 -5.01 -9.63
N HIS A 214 11.35 -5.27 -10.17
CA HIS A 214 10.23 -5.79 -9.40
C HIS A 214 9.58 -6.95 -10.14
N ALA A 215 9.02 -7.86 -9.36
CA ALA A 215 8.20 -8.94 -9.88
C ALA A 215 6.91 -8.39 -10.49
N CYS A 216 6.70 -8.62 -11.78
CA CYS A 216 5.50 -8.16 -12.50
C CYS A 216 4.40 -9.22 -12.61
N ASP A 217 4.66 -10.45 -12.15
CA ASP A 217 3.70 -11.54 -12.16
C ASP A 217 3.32 -12.00 -10.74
N ALA A 218 2.13 -12.58 -10.63
CA ALA A 218 1.59 -13.12 -9.38
C ALA A 218 2.54 -14.09 -8.66
N GLU A 219 3.28 -14.88 -9.44
CA GLU A 219 4.13 -15.94 -8.92
C GLU A 219 5.51 -15.42 -8.50
N HIS A 220 5.83 -14.15 -8.80
CA HIS A 220 7.12 -13.50 -8.56
C HIS A 220 8.28 -14.20 -9.27
N LYS A 221 8.04 -14.67 -10.50
CA LYS A 221 9.00 -15.36 -11.36
C LYS A 221 9.55 -14.48 -12.49
N LYS A 222 8.80 -13.44 -12.88
CA LYS A 222 9.15 -12.52 -13.96
C LYS A 222 9.47 -11.16 -13.36
N TYR A 223 10.68 -10.69 -13.63
CA TYR A 223 11.17 -9.40 -13.14
C TYR A 223 11.31 -8.44 -14.31
N ARG A 224 10.70 -7.26 -14.18
CA ARG A 224 10.96 -6.13 -15.08
C ARG A 224 11.74 -5.05 -14.34
N ALA A 225 12.56 -4.31 -15.07
CA ALA A 225 13.21 -3.14 -14.50
C ALA A 225 12.15 -2.11 -14.14
N LEU A 226 12.37 -1.36 -13.07
CA LEU A 226 11.51 -0.23 -12.70
C LEU A 226 11.58 0.91 -13.72
N PHE A 227 12.61 0.92 -14.59
CA PHE A 227 12.96 1.99 -15.54
C PHE A 227 13.48 1.43 -16.87
#